data_AF-A0A2H9MXC4-F1
#
_entry.id   AF-A0A2H9MXC4-F1
#
_cell.length_a   1.000
_cell.length_b   1.000
_cell.length_c   1.000
_cell.angle_alpha   90.00
_cell.angle_beta   90.00
_cell.angle_gamma   90.00
#
_symmetry.space_group_name_H-M   'P 1'
#
loop_
_entity.id
_entity.type
_entity.pdbx_description
1 polymer ?
#
loop_
_entity_poly.entity_id
_entity_poly.type
_entity_poly.pdbx_seq_one_letter_code
_entity_poly.pdbx_strand_id
1 'polypeptide(L)'
;MEETPLVKGELVSDQTCVTDKEMIHELQLKGYGEIEKEKLFLKSFESLYLLYSDKLILRKGKKQINFDDLLSVCQKNDSETLTKFLIYRDLKTRGYVVKDGFGFGSDFRV
;
A
#
# COMPACT_ATOMS: atom_id res chain seq x y z
N MET A 1 3.24 3.06 20.55
CA MET A 1 3.05 2.32 19.28
C MET A 1 1.83 2.94 18.63
N GLU A 2 2.02 3.77 17.60
CA GLU A 2 0.89 4.36 16.88
C GLU A 2 0.21 3.26 16.07
N GLU A 3 -0.94 2.78 16.56
CA GLU A 3 -1.83 1.96 15.75
C GLU A 3 -2.19 2.74 14.49
N THR A 4 -2.06 2.09 13.33
CA THR A 4 -2.56 2.64 12.08
C THR A 4 -4.06 2.43 12.10
N PRO A 5 -4.87 3.50 11.96
CA PRO A 5 -6.31 3.34 11.92
C PRO A 5 -6.72 2.51 10.70
N LEU A 6 -7.91 1.93 10.78
CA LEU A 6 -8.49 1.10 9.74
C LEU A 6 -8.84 1.97 8.53
N VAL A 7 -8.10 1.79 7.43
CA VAL A 7 -8.27 2.54 6.19
C VAL A 7 -9.28 1.83 5.29
N LYS A 8 -10.12 2.60 4.61
CA LYS A 8 -10.98 2.11 3.52
C LYS A 8 -10.43 2.60 2.19
N GLY A 9 -10.23 1.67 1.25
CA GLY A 9 -9.74 1.97 -0.09
C GLY A 9 -10.58 1.31 -1.18
N GLU A 10 -10.52 1.89 -2.38
CA GLU A 10 -11.12 1.34 -3.59
C GLU A 10 -10.02 0.94 -4.58
N LEU A 11 -10.15 -0.24 -5.19
CA LEU A 11 -9.21 -0.74 -6.19
C LEU A 11 -9.59 -0.19 -7.56
N VAL A 12 -8.78 0.74 -8.08
CA VAL A 12 -8.96 1.40 -9.37
C VAL A 12 -7.83 0.99 -10.30
N SER A 13 -8.15 0.36 -11.44
CA SER A 13 -7.19 -0.06 -12.48
C SER A 13 -5.99 -0.89 -12.02
N ASP A 14 -6.04 -1.49 -10.82
CA ASP A 14 -5.00 -2.31 -10.14
C ASP A 14 -4.20 -1.58 -9.04
N GLN A 15 -4.59 -0.34 -8.71
CA GLN A 15 -4.02 0.43 -7.62
C GLN A 15 -5.05 0.76 -6.53
N THR A 16 -4.63 0.76 -5.27
CA THR A 16 -5.51 1.18 -4.17
C THR A 16 -5.59 2.69 -4.09
N CYS A 17 -6.81 3.20 -4.14
CA CYS A 17 -7.15 4.61 -4.02
C CYS A 17 -7.87 4.86 -2.69
N VAL A 18 -7.40 5.85 -1.93
CA VAL A 18 -8.04 6.35 -0.70
C VAL A 18 -8.50 7.78 -0.95
N THR A 19 -9.77 8.06 -0.64
CA THR A 19 -10.41 9.38 -0.86
C THR A 19 -10.77 10.10 0.42
N ASP A 20 -10.63 9.44 1.56
CA ASP A 20 -10.94 9.99 2.88
C ASP A 20 -9.82 10.95 3.32
N LYS A 21 -10.15 12.24 3.51
CA LYS A 21 -9.15 13.29 3.76
C LYS A 21 -8.38 13.09 5.07
N GLU A 22 -9.02 12.57 6.11
CA GLU A 22 -8.36 12.30 7.40
C GLU A 22 -7.39 11.14 7.25
N MET A 23 -7.83 10.04 6.64
CA MET A 23 -6.99 8.87 6.39
C MET A 23 -5.82 9.18 5.44
N ILE A 24 -6.05 10.01 4.41
CA ILE A 24 -4.99 10.47 3.49
C ILE A 24 -3.88 11.16 4.29
N HIS A 25 -4.25 12.08 5.18
CA HIS A 25 -3.28 12.82 5.99
C HIS A 25 -2.49 11.89 6.92
N GLU A 26 -3.15 10.95 7.61
CA GLU A 26 -2.48 10.00 8.49
C GLU A 26 -1.54 9.04 7.75
N LEU A 27 -1.97 8.54 6.59
CA LEU A 27 -1.16 7.68 5.75
C LEU A 27 0.07 8.42 5.22
N GLN A 28 -0.09 9.67 4.82
CA GLN A 28 0.99 10.52 4.35
C GLN A 28 2.04 10.75 5.45
N LEU A 29 1.62 11.03 6.69
CA LEU A 29 2.51 11.18 7.84
C LEU A 29 3.32 9.90 8.11
N LYS A 30 2.71 8.73 7.88
CA LYS A 30 3.35 7.41 8.04
C LYS A 30 4.15 6.96 6.81
N GLY A 31 4.23 7.82 5.79
CA GLY A 31 5.01 7.63 4.58
C GLY A 31 4.39 6.68 3.55
N TYR A 32 3.07 6.50 3.58
CA TYR A 32 2.35 5.67 2.62
C TYR A 32 1.85 6.48 1.41
N GLY A 33 2.04 5.92 0.21
CA GLY A 33 1.42 6.38 -1.03
C GLY A 33 1.86 7.75 -1.54
N GLU A 34 1.24 8.16 -2.64
CA GLU A 34 1.45 9.44 -3.32
C GLU A 34 0.09 10.12 -3.53
N ILE A 35 0.04 11.45 -3.31
CA ILE A 35 -1.18 12.22 -3.51
C ILE A 35 -1.28 12.64 -4.97
N GLU A 36 -2.38 12.27 -5.62
CA GLU A 36 -2.77 12.80 -6.93
C GLU A 36 -4.21 13.31 -6.88
N LYS A 37 -4.44 14.56 -7.28
CA LYS A 37 -5.78 15.16 -7.43
C LYS A 37 -6.69 14.93 -6.20
N GLU A 38 -6.19 15.26 -5.00
CA GLU A 38 -6.86 15.09 -3.70
C GLU A 38 -7.18 13.64 -3.28
N LYS A 39 -6.59 12.65 -3.96
CA LYS A 39 -6.70 11.24 -3.60
C LYS A 39 -5.31 10.69 -3.30
N LEU A 40 -5.23 9.74 -2.38
CA LEU A 40 -3.98 9.02 -2.11
C LEU A 40 -3.98 7.70 -2.87
N PHE A 41 -2.93 7.50 -3.65
CA PHE A 41 -2.68 6.27 -4.38
C PHE A 41 -1.55 5.52 -3.69
N LEU A 42 -1.86 4.32 -3.19
CA LEU A 42 -0.87 3.45 -2.58
C LEU A 42 -0.15 2.63 -3.65
N LYS A 43 1.12 2.35 -3.46
CA LYS A 43 1.82 1.36 -4.30
C LYS A 43 1.31 -0.06 -3.97
N SER A 44 1.57 -1.00 -4.86
CA SER A 44 1.13 -2.40 -4.71
C SER A 44 1.63 -3.03 -3.41
N PHE A 45 2.93 -2.88 -3.10
CA PHE A 45 3.54 -3.45 -1.89
C PHE A 45 3.02 -2.80 -0.60
N GLU A 46 2.67 -1.51 -0.63
CA GLU A 46 2.08 -0.80 0.52
C GLU A 46 0.66 -1.30 0.80
N SER A 47 -0.14 -1.44 -0.26
CA SER A 47 -1.51 -1.97 -0.18
C SER A 47 -1.52 -3.39 0.36
N LEU A 48 -0.60 -4.24 -0.14
CA LEU A 48 -0.40 -5.60 0.35
C LEU A 48 0.00 -5.62 1.82
N TYR A 49 0.90 -4.73 2.25
CA TYR A 49 1.28 -4.61 3.66
C TYR A 49 0.13 -4.20 4.57
N LEU A 50 -0.69 -3.23 4.16
CA LEU A 50 -1.84 -2.80 4.95
C LEU A 50 -2.93 -3.87 5.02
N LEU A 51 -3.17 -4.62 3.93
CA LEU A 51 -4.06 -5.79 3.95
C LEU A 51 -3.52 -6.90 4.85
N TYR A 52 -2.22 -7.22 4.75
CA TYR A 52 -1.56 -8.21 5.60
C TYR A 52 -1.64 -7.85 7.09
N SER A 53 -1.65 -6.55 7.40
CA SER A 53 -1.71 -6.05 8.77
C SER A 53 -3.16 -5.77 9.26
N ASP A 54 -4.18 -6.22 8.53
CA ASP A 54 -5.61 -5.96 8.79
C ASP A 54 -5.97 -4.47 8.95
N LYS A 55 -5.19 -3.58 8.33
CA LYS A 55 -5.30 -2.12 8.41
C LYS A 55 -5.95 -1.48 7.18
N LEU A 56 -6.27 -2.28 6.16
CA LEU A 56 -6.92 -1.81 4.94
C LEU A 56 -8.11 -2.72 4.60
N ILE A 57 -9.27 -2.09 4.42
CA ILE A 57 -10.42 -2.71 3.77
C ILE A 57 -10.42 -2.22 2.32
N LEU A 58 -10.05 -3.12 1.40
CA LEU A 58 -10.03 -2.85 -0.02
C LEU A 58 -11.30 -3.39 -0.70
N ARG A 59 -11.94 -2.57 -1.54
CA ARG A 59 -13.11 -2.97 -2.33
C ARG A 59 -12.92 -2.69 -3.82
N LYS A 60 -13.46 -3.55 -4.67
CA LYS A 60 -13.61 -3.33 -6.12
C LYS A 60 -15.11 -3.39 -6.44
N GLY A 61 -15.75 -2.23 -6.52
CA GLY A 61 -17.22 -2.14 -6.60
C GLY A 61 -17.88 -2.80 -5.38
N LYS A 62 -18.60 -3.91 -5.59
CA LYS A 62 -19.27 -4.66 -4.51
C LYS A 62 -18.42 -5.79 -3.90
N LYS A 63 -17.31 -6.18 -4.53
CA LYS A 63 -16.45 -7.27 -4.04
C LYS A 63 -15.41 -6.70 -3.07
N GLN A 64 -15.25 -7.34 -1.92
CA GLN A 64 -14.09 -7.09 -1.04
C GLN A 64 -12.89 -7.84 -1.58
N ILE A 65 -11.75 -7.16 -1.65
CA ILE A 65 -10.48 -7.69 -2.13
C ILE A 65 -9.64 -8.04 -0.91
N ASN A 66 -9.22 -9.29 -0.81
CA ASN A 66 -8.29 -9.74 0.22
C ASN A 66 -6.84 -9.68 -0.28
N PHE A 67 -5.89 -10.09 0.57
CA PHE A 67 -4.47 -10.10 0.24
C PHE A 67 -4.18 -10.95 -1.00
N ASP A 68 -4.68 -12.18 -1.06
CA ASP A 68 -4.43 -13.10 -2.17
C ASP A 68 -5.01 -12.61 -3.50
N ASP A 69 -6.22 -12.03 -3.46
CA ASP A 69 -6.85 -11.38 -4.61
C ASP A 69 -5.97 -10.23 -5.13
N LEU A 70 -5.50 -9.34 -4.25
CA LEU A 70 -4.67 -8.21 -4.65
C LEU A 70 -3.30 -8.66 -5.16
N LEU A 71 -2.66 -9.62 -4.48
CA LEU A 71 -1.37 -10.16 -4.89
C LEU A 71 -1.46 -10.76 -6.30
N SER A 72 -2.52 -11.52 -6.57
CA SER A 72 -2.79 -12.11 -7.87
C SER A 72 -3.02 -11.06 -8.97
N VAL A 73 -3.63 -9.92 -8.63
CA VAL A 73 -3.79 -8.80 -9.56
C VAL A 73 -2.44 -8.12 -9.84
N CYS A 74 -1.69 -7.78 -8.79
CA CYS A 74 -0.43 -7.07 -8.93
C CYS A 74 0.67 -7.93 -9.60
N GLN A 75 0.72 -9.24 -9.33
CA GLN A 75 1.68 -10.15 -9.96
C GLN A 75 1.51 -10.29 -11.47
N LYS A 76 0.31 -10.05 -12.01
CA LYS A 76 0.07 -10.03 -13.45
C LYS A 76 0.75 -8.83 -14.13
N ASN A 77 0.90 -7.74 -13.40
CA ASN A 77 1.48 -6.49 -13.89
C ASN A 77 2.98 -6.38 -13.55
N ASP A 78 3.40 -6.87 -12.38
CA ASP A 78 4.79 -6.86 -11.91
C ASP A 78 5.09 -8.15 -11.13
N SER A 79 5.91 -9.04 -11.72
CA SER A 79 6.33 -10.31 -11.11
C SER A 79 7.16 -10.12 -9.84
N GLU A 80 7.79 -8.95 -9.65
CA GLU A 80 8.59 -8.63 -8.46
C GLU A 80 7.75 -8.12 -7.30
N THR A 81 6.42 -7.95 -7.48
CA THR A 81 5.52 -7.44 -6.43
C THR A 81 5.68 -8.19 -5.12
N LEU A 82 5.77 -9.52 -5.17
CA LEU A 82 5.90 -10.34 -3.96
C LEU A 82 7.23 -10.07 -3.24
N THR A 83 8.32 -9.98 -3.99
CA THR A 83 9.66 -9.66 -3.46
C THR A 83 9.68 -8.28 -2.81
N LYS A 84 9.13 -7.26 -3.50
CA LYS A 84 8.99 -5.90 -2.98
C LYS A 84 8.17 -5.87 -1.69
N PHE A 85 7.05 -6.60 -1.65
CA PHE A 85 6.25 -6.75 -0.43
C PHE A 85 7.04 -7.40 0.71
N LEU A 86 7.78 -8.49 0.47
CA LEU A 86 8.54 -9.19 1.51
C LEU A 86 9.61 -8.29 2.13
N ILE A 87 10.33 -7.53 1.29
CA ILE A 87 11.34 -6.56 1.73
C ILE A 87 10.66 -5.44 2.53
N TYR A 88 9.61 -4.83 1.99
CA TYR A 88 8.87 -3.76 2.65
C TYR A 88 8.33 -4.19 4.02
N ARG A 89 7.77 -5.40 4.10
CA ARG A 89 7.26 -5.98 5.34
C ARG A 89 8.37 -6.12 6.38
N ASP A 90 9.51 -6.73 6.01
CA ASP A 90 10.63 -6.93 6.93
C ASP A 90 11.15 -5.59 7.49
N LEU A 91 11.31 -4.59 6.63
CA LEU A 91 11.75 -3.25 7.02
C LEU A 91 10.74 -2.53 7.92
N LYS A 92 9.44 -2.57 7.59
CA LYS A 92 8.39 -1.97 8.43
C LYS A 92 8.26 -2.67 9.78
N THR A 93 8.39 -4.00 9.84
CA THR A 93 8.38 -4.75 11.09
C THR A 93 9.55 -4.38 12.01
N ARG A 94 10.69 -3.98 11.43
CA ARG A 94 11.85 -3.46 12.17
C ARG A 94 11.73 -1.98 12.58
N GLY A 95 10.64 -1.31 12.21
CA GLY A 95 10.36 0.08 12.59
C GLY A 95 10.92 1.15 11.64
N TYR A 96 11.42 0.77 10.45
CA TYR A 96 11.89 1.74 9.46
C TYR A 96 10.73 2.45 8.75
N VAL A 97 10.93 3.72 8.40
CA VAL A 97 10.03 4.48 7.52
C VAL A 97 10.48 4.25 6.08
N VAL A 98 9.98 3.17 5.49
CA VAL A 98 10.32 2.77 4.12
C VAL A 98 9.55 3.59 3.10
N LYS A 99 10.26 4.18 2.13
CA LYS A 99 9.68 4.81 0.93
C LYS A 99 10.22 4.17 -0.35
N ASP A 100 9.47 4.33 -1.43
CA ASP A 100 9.88 3.88 -2.76
C ASP A 100 11.23 4.52 -3.16
N GLY A 101 12.11 3.72 -3.75
CA GLY A 101 13.41 4.16 -4.22
C GLY A 101 13.32 5.13 -5.41
N PHE A 102 14.38 5.91 -5.68
CA PHE A 102 14.38 6.88 -6.78
C PHE A 102 14.56 6.25 -8.18
N GLY A 103 14.26 4.95 -8.38
CA GLY A 103 14.36 4.30 -9.69
C GLY A 103 15.79 4.12 -10.25
N PHE A 104 16.84 4.55 -9.53
CA PHE A 104 18.25 4.37 -9.91
C PHE A 104 18.90 3.22 -9.13
N GLY A 105 18.43 1.99 -9.33
CA GLY A 105 19.08 0.78 -8.81
C GLY A 105 18.87 0.49 -7.32
N SER A 106 17.86 1.09 -6.70
CA SER A 106 17.41 0.71 -5.36
C SER A 106 15.89 0.72 -5.30
N ASP A 107 15.31 -0.41 -4.92
CA ASP A 107 13.85 -0.58 -4.80
C ASP A 107 13.26 0.20 -3.61
N PHE A 108 14.07 0.51 -2.58
CA PHE A 108 13.60 1.18 -1.37
C PHE A 108 14.63 2.17 -0.81
N ARG A 109 14.13 3.14 -0.04
CA ARG A 109 14.92 4.01 0.84
C ARG A 109 14.39 3.90 2.27
N VAL A 110 15.31 3.82 3.24
CA VAL A 110 15.04 3.62 4.67
C VAL A 110 15.73 4.64 5.54
#